data_AF-A0A1F8LAW9-F1
#
_entry.id   AF-A0A1F8LAW9-F1
#
_cell.length_a   1.000
_cell.length_b   1.000
_cell.length_c   1.000
_cell.angle_alpha   90.00
_cell.angle_beta   90.00
_cell.angle_gamma   90.00
#
_symmetry.space_group_name_H-M   'P 1'
#
loop_
_entity.id
_entity.type
_entity.pdbx_description
1 polymer ?
#
loop_
_entity_poly.entity_id
_entity_poly.type
_entity_poly.pdbx_seq_one_letter_code
_entity_poly.pdbx_strand_id
1 'polypeptide(L)'
;MNRRVLGHGRLLASAGAVVTLIGCLLPWWTAGGSALPARSGNGLEGAGILVFLAAVATLALVALPYAAGDRPVALDRPASFVATVVVGVVALALAVLQLLEPGGLGLPDRSPGLWLAAIGLAIVAWGAAEVVAEPPRR
;
A
#
# COMPACT_ATOMS: atom_id res chain seq x y z
N MET A 1 22.19 5.29 -23.27
CA MET A 1 21.05 4.99 -22.37
C MET A 1 21.25 5.74 -21.07
N ASN A 2 20.68 6.94 -20.94
CA ASN A 2 20.80 7.76 -19.75
C ASN A 2 19.84 7.18 -18.68
N ARG A 3 20.36 6.37 -17.75
CA ARG A 3 19.54 5.85 -16.64
C ARG A 3 19.21 7.05 -15.75
N ARG A 4 18.00 7.61 -15.89
CA ARG A 4 17.47 8.55 -14.89
C ARG A 4 17.34 7.77 -13.58
N VAL A 5 18.37 7.86 -12.74
CA VAL A 5 18.43 7.17 -11.45
C VAL A 5 17.19 7.59 -10.67
N LEU A 6 16.34 6.63 -10.32
CA LEU A 6 15.20 6.85 -9.45
C LEU A 6 15.72 7.48 -8.15
N GLY A 7 15.12 8.59 -7.72
CA GLY A 7 15.40 9.15 -6.39
C GLY A 7 15.17 8.11 -5.30
N HIS A 8 15.94 8.16 -4.22
CA HIS A 8 15.89 7.17 -3.14
C HIS A 8 14.46 7.00 -2.59
N GLY A 9 13.74 8.11 -2.39
CA GLY A 9 12.35 8.09 -1.92
C GLY A 9 11.38 7.38 -2.87
N ARG A 10 11.58 7.49 -4.20
CA ARG A 10 10.77 6.77 -5.20
C ARG A 10 11.04 5.27 -5.20
N LEU A 11 12.30 4.87 -4.98
CA LEU A 11 12.66 3.46 -4.83
C LEU A 11 12.00 2.87 -3.59
N LEU A 12 12.09 3.56 -2.45
CA LEU A 12 11.42 3.17 -1.20
C LEU A 12 9.91 3.06 -1.38
N ALA A 13 9.27 4.06 -1.99
CA ALA A 13 7.83 4.04 -2.25
C ALA A 13 7.44 2.85 -3.15
N SER A 14 8.23 2.55 -4.18
CA SER A 14 7.97 1.40 -5.05
C SER A 14 8.15 0.05 -4.33
N ALA A 15 9.19 -0.09 -3.51
CA ALA A 15 9.43 -1.29 -2.73
C ALA A 15 8.32 -1.52 -1.70
N GLY A 16 7.93 -0.48 -0.97
CA GLY A 16 6.82 -0.54 -0.02
C GLY A 16 5.50 -0.90 -0.71
N ALA A 17 5.24 -0.36 -1.90
CA ALA A 17 4.03 -0.69 -2.65
C ALA A 17 4.01 -2.17 -3.06
N VAL A 18 5.14 -2.73 -3.53
CA VAL A 18 5.25 -4.17 -3.84
C VAL A 18 5.01 -5.03 -2.60
N VAL A 19 5.62 -4.67 -1.46
CA VAL A 19 5.40 -5.38 -0.18
C VAL A 19 3.91 -5.33 0.21
N THR A 20 3.27 -4.18 0.02
CA THR A 20 1.84 -4.00 0.31
C THR A 20 0.97 -4.90 -0.57
N LEU A 21 1.27 -4.98 -1.87
CA LEU A 21 0.54 -5.85 -2.80
C LEU A 21 0.68 -7.32 -2.42
N ILE A 22 1.89 -7.76 -2.06
CA ILE A 22 2.12 -9.12 -1.57
C ILE A 22 1.30 -9.36 -0.29
N GLY A 23 1.31 -8.41 0.64
CA GLY A 23 0.49 -8.47 1.86
C GLY A 23 -1.01 -8.57 1.58
N CYS A 24 -1.53 -7.90 0.54
CA CYS A 24 -2.94 -7.98 0.14
C CYS A 24 -3.34 -9.36 -0.39
N LEU A 25 -2.42 -10.12 -1.00
CA LEU A 25 -2.69 -11.46 -1.51
C LEU A 25 -2.65 -12.52 -0.39
N LEU A 26 -1.95 -12.24 0.70
CA LEU A 26 -1.86 -13.14 1.84
C LEU A 26 -3.14 -13.11 2.69
N PRO A 27 -3.40 -14.15 3.50
CA PRO A 27 -4.52 -14.16 4.42
C PRO A 27 -4.45 -13.01 5.42
N TRP A 28 -5.50 -12.21 5.45
CA TRP A 28 -5.70 -11.16 6.46
C TRP A 28 -6.44 -11.72 7.67
N TRP A 29 -7.26 -12.75 7.45
CA TRP A 29 -7.93 -13.46 8.51
C TRP A 29 -8.11 -14.93 8.16
N THR A 30 -8.18 -15.74 9.21
CA THR A 30 -8.44 -17.17 9.14
C THR A 30 -9.41 -17.53 10.27
N ALA A 31 -10.47 -18.24 9.94
CA ALA A 31 -11.48 -18.74 10.86
C ALA A 31 -11.59 -20.26 10.79
N GLY A 32 -11.70 -20.92 11.94
CA GLY A 32 -11.78 -22.38 12.02
C GLY A 32 -10.41 -23.07 11.93
N GLY A 33 -10.41 -24.36 11.59
CA GLY A 33 -9.17 -25.15 11.39
C GLY A 33 -8.85 -26.19 12.48
N SER A 34 -9.59 -26.23 13.60
CA SER A 34 -9.44 -27.29 14.62
C SER A 34 -10.51 -28.38 14.53
N ALA A 35 -11.78 -28.00 14.39
CA ALA A 35 -12.92 -28.94 14.27
C ALA A 35 -13.90 -28.59 13.12
N LEU A 36 -13.76 -27.40 12.52
CA LEU A 36 -14.57 -26.90 11.41
C LEU A 36 -13.68 -26.56 10.21
N PRO A 37 -14.19 -26.63 8.97
CA PRO A 37 -13.44 -26.24 7.77
C PRO A 37 -12.85 -24.83 7.92
N ALA A 38 -11.55 -24.72 7.68
CA ALA A 38 -10.88 -23.42 7.73
C ALA A 38 -11.38 -22.55 6.56
N ARG A 39 -11.84 -21.34 6.88
CA ARG A 39 -12.08 -20.27 5.89
C ARG A 39 -11.06 -19.17 6.11
N SER A 40 -10.60 -18.58 5.02
CA SER A 40 -9.68 -17.45 5.06
C SER A 40 -10.10 -16.42 4.02
N GLY A 41 -9.86 -15.16 4.33
CA GLY A 41 -10.00 -14.04 3.40
C GLY A 41 -8.73 -13.21 3.36
N ASN A 42 -8.61 -12.41 2.30
CA ASN A 42 -7.42 -11.60 2.03
C ASN A 42 -7.78 -10.11 1.86
N GLY A 43 -6.77 -9.31 1.54
CA GLY A 43 -6.92 -7.87 1.36
C GLY A 43 -7.70 -7.46 0.11
N LEU A 44 -8.28 -8.38 -0.66
CA LEU A 44 -9.14 -8.04 -1.80
C LEU A 44 -10.64 -8.01 -1.42
N GLU A 45 -10.96 -8.35 -0.18
CA GLU A 45 -12.32 -8.33 0.35
C GLU A 45 -12.62 -7.02 1.10
N GLY A 46 -13.89 -6.60 1.08
CA GLY A 46 -14.37 -5.46 1.86
C GLY A 46 -13.60 -4.17 1.58
N ALA A 47 -13.20 -3.46 2.64
CA ALA A 47 -12.38 -2.24 2.54
C ALA A 47 -10.90 -2.51 2.19
N GLY A 48 -10.43 -3.76 2.29
CA GLY A 48 -9.05 -4.13 1.97
C GLY A 48 -8.68 -3.79 0.53
N ILE A 49 -9.63 -3.89 -0.40
CA ILE A 49 -9.41 -3.61 -1.83
C ILE A 49 -8.87 -2.19 -2.06
N LEU A 50 -9.23 -1.24 -1.19
CA LEU A 50 -8.75 0.14 -1.27
C LEU A 50 -7.25 0.24 -0.92
N VAL A 51 -6.74 -0.64 -0.05
CA VAL A 51 -5.29 -0.75 0.26
C VAL A 51 -4.54 -1.26 -0.97
N PHE A 52 -5.08 -2.27 -1.64
CA PHE A 52 -4.53 -2.77 -2.90
C PHE A 52 -4.51 -1.67 -3.97
N LEU A 53 -5.62 -0.95 -4.16
CA LEU A 53 -5.70 0.14 -5.12
C LEU A 53 -4.73 1.29 -4.80
N ALA A 54 -4.54 1.63 -3.52
CA ALA A 54 -3.56 2.63 -3.11
C ALA A 54 -2.11 2.20 -3.45
N ALA A 55 -1.77 0.93 -3.25
CA ALA A 55 -0.47 0.38 -3.62
C ALA A 55 -0.26 0.39 -5.15
N VAL A 56 -1.28 -0.02 -5.93
CA VAL A 56 -1.23 0.08 -7.40
C VAL A 56 -1.10 1.53 -7.86
N ALA A 57 -1.85 2.46 -7.26
CA ALA A 57 -1.76 3.89 -7.57
C ALA A 57 -0.36 4.44 -7.27
N THR A 58 0.27 4.00 -6.18
CA THR A 58 1.64 4.37 -5.85
C THR A 58 2.63 3.90 -6.92
N LEU A 59 2.52 2.65 -7.37
CA LEU A 59 3.36 2.15 -8.48
C LEU A 59 3.08 2.90 -9.78
N ALA A 60 1.82 3.21 -10.07
CA ALA A 60 1.44 4.00 -11.23
C ALA A 60 2.06 5.40 -11.19
N LEU A 61 2.06 6.07 -10.02
CA LEU A 61 2.73 7.36 -9.82
C LEU A 61 4.24 7.28 -10.05
N VAL A 62 4.90 6.21 -9.61
CA VAL A 62 6.33 6.01 -9.85
C VAL A 62 6.62 5.74 -11.34
N ALA A 63 5.75 4.99 -12.03
CA ALA A 63 5.94 4.61 -13.43
C ALA A 63 5.53 5.70 -14.44
N LEU A 64 4.54 6.52 -14.10
CA LEU A 64 3.98 7.61 -14.93
C LEU A 64 5.04 8.51 -15.61
N PRO A 65 6.04 9.06 -14.90
CA PRO A 65 7.06 9.92 -15.52
C PRO A 65 7.92 9.18 -16.55
N TYR A 66 8.07 7.86 -16.41
CA TYR A 66 8.81 7.06 -17.39
C TYR A 66 7.96 6.76 -18.63
N ALA A 67 6.63 6.71 -18.48
CA ALA A 67 5.70 6.47 -19.58
C ALA A 67 5.31 7.76 -20.33
N ALA A 68 5.24 8.90 -19.64
CA ALA A 68 4.75 10.17 -20.20
C ALA A 68 5.82 10.97 -20.97
N GLY A 69 7.09 10.56 -20.94
CA GLY A 69 8.19 11.27 -21.61
C GLY A 69 8.45 12.66 -21.00
N ASP A 70 8.83 13.64 -21.82
CA ASP A 70 9.18 15.00 -21.36
C ASP A 70 7.96 15.90 -21.07
N ARG A 71 6.74 15.34 -20.97
CA ARG A 71 5.54 16.15 -20.63
C ARG A 71 5.42 16.30 -19.10
N PRO A 72 5.20 17.53 -18.59
CA PRO A 72 4.96 17.72 -17.16
C PRO A 72 3.63 17.09 -16.76
N VAL A 73 3.68 16.07 -15.92
CA VAL A 73 2.48 15.41 -15.37
C VAL A 73 2.09 16.12 -14.07
N ALA A 74 0.86 16.60 -13.97
CA ALA A 74 0.36 17.25 -12.74
C ALA A 74 0.39 16.31 -11.51
N LEU A 75 0.31 14.99 -11.72
CA LEU A 75 0.41 13.96 -10.69
C LEU A 75 1.84 13.68 -10.21
N ASP A 76 2.90 14.24 -10.81
CA ASP A 76 4.28 14.06 -10.32
C ASP A 76 4.60 14.85 -9.03
N ARG A 77 3.63 15.60 -8.48
CA ARG A 77 3.83 16.41 -7.27
C ARG A 77 3.94 15.55 -6.01
N PRO A 78 4.74 15.95 -5.01
CA PRO A 78 4.83 15.24 -3.73
C PRO A 78 3.46 15.05 -3.05
N ALA A 79 2.50 15.95 -3.31
CA ALA A 79 1.13 15.84 -2.82
C ALA A 79 0.39 14.57 -3.28
N SER A 80 0.68 14.02 -4.46
CA SER A 80 0.02 12.80 -4.95
C SER A 80 0.47 11.56 -4.18
N PHE A 81 1.76 11.48 -3.83
CA PHE A 81 2.32 10.43 -2.97
C PHE A 81 1.74 10.50 -1.55
N VAL A 82 1.58 11.71 -1.01
CA VAL A 82 0.94 11.89 0.30
C VAL A 82 -0.53 11.46 0.24
N ALA A 83 -1.25 11.82 -0.82
CA ALA A 83 -2.64 11.42 -1.00
C ALA A 83 -2.80 9.89 -1.08
N THR A 84 -1.93 9.18 -1.82
CA THR A 84 -1.99 7.70 -1.87
C THR A 84 -1.69 7.05 -0.53
N VAL A 85 -0.74 7.60 0.24
CA VAL A 85 -0.47 7.14 1.61
C VAL A 85 -1.69 7.34 2.51
N VAL A 86 -2.29 8.53 2.50
CA VAL A 86 -3.48 8.82 3.33
C VAL A 86 -4.63 7.88 2.98
N VAL A 87 -4.92 7.70 1.68
CA VAL A 87 -5.96 6.77 1.23
C VAL A 87 -5.66 5.35 1.68
N GLY A 88 -4.42 4.89 1.52
CA GLY A 88 -4.01 3.55 1.96
C GLY A 88 -4.13 3.34 3.46
N VAL A 89 -3.76 4.34 4.28
CA VAL A 89 -3.84 4.26 5.75
C VAL A 89 -5.29 4.24 6.21
N VAL A 90 -6.13 5.11 5.65
CA VAL A 90 -7.56 5.14 5.95
C VAL A 90 -8.23 3.82 5.53
N ALA A 91 -7.90 3.31 4.34
CA ALA A 91 -8.39 2.02 3.87
C ALA A 91 -8.00 0.86 4.80
N LEU A 92 -6.74 0.83 5.25
CA LEU A 92 -6.26 -0.20 6.18
C LEU A 92 -6.97 -0.10 7.53
N ALA A 93 -7.17 1.11 8.05
CA ALA A 93 -7.90 1.34 9.28
C ALA A 93 -9.36 0.88 9.17
N LEU A 94 -10.04 1.20 8.06
CA LEU A 94 -11.41 0.74 7.79
C LEU A 94 -11.48 -0.79 7.70
N ALA A 95 -10.50 -1.43 7.05
CA ALA A 95 -10.45 -2.88 6.99
C ALA A 95 -10.26 -3.50 8.39
N VAL A 96 -9.38 -2.94 9.22
CA VAL A 96 -9.21 -3.36 10.61
C VAL A 96 -10.50 -3.18 11.41
N LEU A 97 -11.22 -2.08 11.23
CA LEU A 97 -12.51 -1.87 11.90
C LEU A 97 -13.55 -2.91 11.48
N GLN A 98 -13.64 -3.24 10.18
CA GLN A 98 -14.52 -4.31 9.68
C GLN A 98 -14.21 -5.68 10.32
N LEU A 99 -12.93 -5.96 10.60
CA LEU A 99 -12.51 -7.18 11.29
C LEU A 99 -12.90 -7.20 12.79
N LEU A 100 -13.07 -6.02 13.40
CA LEU A 100 -13.37 -5.83 14.82
C LEU A 100 -14.87 -5.67 15.13
N GLU A 101 -15.73 -5.45 14.13
CA GLU A 101 -17.17 -5.32 14.33
C GLU A 101 -17.80 -6.58 14.97
N PRO A 102 -18.92 -6.46 15.70
CA PRO A 102 -19.60 -7.62 16.29
C PRO A 102 -20.07 -8.60 15.20
N GLY A 103 -19.43 -9.78 15.15
CA GLY A 103 -19.57 -10.75 14.04
C GLY A 103 -18.30 -10.91 13.20
N GLY A 104 -17.35 -10.00 13.35
CA GLY A 104 -15.97 -10.09 12.88
C GLY A 104 -15.17 -11.11 13.71
N LEU A 105 -14.17 -11.70 13.08
CA LEU A 105 -13.41 -12.84 13.61
C LEU A 105 -12.35 -12.43 14.66
N GLY A 106 -12.33 -11.17 15.07
CA GLY A 106 -11.29 -10.56 15.91
C GLY A 106 -10.01 -10.27 15.13
N LEU A 107 -9.08 -9.53 15.75
CA LEU A 107 -7.71 -9.39 15.23
C LEU A 107 -7.02 -10.76 15.32
N PRO A 108 -6.77 -11.45 14.19
CA PRO A 108 -6.30 -12.82 14.26
C PRO A 108 -4.82 -12.85 14.68
N ASP A 109 -4.45 -13.72 15.62
CA ASP A 109 -3.05 -14.11 15.87
C ASP A 109 -2.35 -14.65 14.58
N ARG A 110 -3.15 -14.94 13.54
CA ARG A 110 -2.74 -15.48 12.23
C ARG A 110 -3.17 -14.56 11.07
N SER A 111 -2.76 -13.29 11.10
CA SER A 111 -3.02 -12.31 10.03
C SER A 111 -1.74 -11.80 9.34
N PRO A 112 -0.87 -12.69 8.80
CA PRO A 112 0.42 -12.29 8.25
C PRO A 112 0.29 -11.30 7.08
N GLY A 113 -0.78 -11.39 6.28
CA GLY A 113 -1.01 -10.49 5.16
C GLY A 113 -1.32 -9.05 5.60
N LEU A 114 -2.09 -8.89 6.67
CA LEU A 114 -2.44 -7.57 7.21
C LEU A 114 -1.19 -6.87 7.76
N TRP A 115 -0.35 -7.58 8.49
CA TRP A 115 0.92 -7.05 9.00
C TRP A 115 1.89 -6.70 7.87
N LEU A 116 2.01 -7.56 6.84
CA LEU A 116 2.83 -7.25 5.67
C LEU A 116 2.31 -6.05 4.90
N ALA A 117 0.99 -5.91 4.75
CA ALA A 117 0.39 -4.74 4.13
C ALA A 117 0.66 -3.46 4.94
N ALA A 118 0.56 -3.52 6.27
CA ALA A 118 0.87 -2.40 7.16
C ALA A 118 2.36 -1.99 7.07
N ILE A 119 3.29 -2.96 7.09
CA ILE A 119 4.72 -2.71 6.94
C ILE A 119 5.02 -2.11 5.56
N GLY A 120 4.45 -2.68 4.50
CA GLY A 120 4.58 -2.15 3.14
C GLY A 120 4.11 -0.70 3.06
N LEU A 121 2.95 -0.39 3.63
CA LEU A 121 2.39 0.94 3.64
C LEU A 121 3.22 1.93 4.47
N ALA A 122 3.82 1.48 5.58
CA ALA A 122 4.77 2.29 6.35
C ALA A 122 6.03 2.64 5.54
N ILE A 123 6.53 1.69 4.72
CA ILE A 123 7.64 1.94 3.80
C ILE A 123 7.21 2.93 2.70
N VAL A 124 5.98 2.83 2.17
CA VAL A 124 5.45 3.81 1.21
C VAL A 124 5.38 5.20 1.84
N ALA A 125 4.89 5.30 3.08
CA ALA A 125 4.81 6.56 3.81
C ALA A 125 6.20 7.17 4.03
N TRP A 126 7.21 6.35 4.34
CA TRP A 126 8.59 6.80 4.45
C TRP A 126 9.13 7.30 3.10
N GLY A 127 8.93 6.55 2.02
CA GLY A 127 9.33 6.99 0.67
C GLY A 127 8.64 8.29 0.24
N ALA A 128 7.36 8.47 0.58
CA ALA A 128 6.64 9.71 0.33
C ALA A 128 7.20 10.89 1.15
N ALA A 129 7.59 10.67 2.40
CA ALA A 129 8.22 11.68 3.24
C ALA A 129 9.57 12.14 2.66
N GLU A 130 10.37 11.22 2.12
CA GLU A 130 11.62 11.58 1.43
C GLU A 130 11.37 12.38 0.16
N VAL A 131 10.37 12.02 -0.66
CA VAL A 131 10.00 12.77 -1.86
C VAL A 131 9.52 14.19 -1.52
N VAL A 132 8.85 14.38 -0.38
CA VAL A 132 8.45 15.71 0.13
C VAL A 132 9.66 16.51 0.63
N ALA A 133 10.64 15.84 1.25
CA ALA A 133 11.84 16.46 1.80
C ALA A 133 12.88 16.83 0.73
N GLU A 134 12.79 16.30 -0.49
CA GLU A 134 13.69 16.67 -1.59
C GLU A 134 13.60 18.18 -1.88
N PRO A 135 14.73 18.92 -1.79
CA PRO A 135 14.73 20.36 -2.08
C PRO A 135 14.29 20.62 -3.52
N PRO A 136 13.49 21.68 -3.79
CA PRO A 136 13.17 22.07 -5.15
C PRO A 136 14.48 22.35 -5.89
N ARG A 137 14.79 21.54 -6.90
CA ARG A 137 15.95 21.75 -7.77
C ARG A 137 15.79 23.13 -8.42
N ARG A 138 16.56 24.10 -7.95
CA ARG A 138 16.71 25.43 -8.55
C ARG A 138 17.47 25.33 -9.86
#